data_AF-A0AAV9KY85-F1
#
_entry.id   AF-A0AAV9KY85-F1
#
_cell.length_a   1.000
_cell.length_b   1.000
_cell.length_c   1.000
_cell.angle_alpha   90.00
_cell.angle_beta   90.00
_cell.angle_gamma   90.00
#
_symmetry.space_group_name_H-M   'P 1'
#
loop_
_entity.id
_entity.type
_entity.pdbx_description
1 polymer ?
#
loop_
_entity_poly.entity_id
_entity_poly.type
_entity_poly.pdbx_seq_one_letter_code
_entity_poly.pdbx_strand_id
1 'polypeptide(L)'
;MNLIIWNCRCANGPDFIRNFRTLLDWHKPPMMLDEFPFNKMTKVPTMGNSGGLVVLWDDNLLELDEIATTGQEIHAMIKVSTHNKY
;
A
#
# COMPACT_ATOMS: atom_id res chain seq x y z
N MET A 1 9.56 3.00 -10.54
CA MET A 1 8.93 2.65 -9.25
C MET A 1 8.16 3.87 -8.78
N ASN A 2 6.87 3.74 -8.53
CA ASN A 2 6.02 4.82 -8.02
C ASN A 2 5.66 4.48 -6.58
N LEU A 3 6.00 5.36 -5.63
CA LEU A 3 5.65 5.21 -4.21
C LEU A 3 4.72 6.35 -3.82
N ILE A 4 3.60 6.00 -3.19
CA ILE A 4 2.63 6.95 -2.65
C ILE A 4 2.60 6.75 -1.13
N ILE A 5 2.88 7.82 -0.39
CA ILE A 5 2.68 7.86 1.07
C ILE A 5 1.53 8.82 1.33
N TRP A 6 0.48 8.31 1.98
CA TRP A 6 -0.70 9.09 2.30
C TRP A 6 -1.09 8.89 3.76
N ASN A 7 -1.08 9.99 4.52
CA ASN A 7 -1.71 10.04 5.82
C ASN A 7 -3.25 10.11 5.67
N CYS A 8 -3.92 8.99 5.92
CA CYS A 8 -5.36 8.86 5.79
C CYS A 8 -6.02 8.96 7.17
N ARG A 9 -6.81 10.01 7.41
CA ARG A 9 -7.76 10.01 8.53
C ARG A 9 -9.03 9.27 8.12
N CYS A 10 -9.45 8.29 8.91
CA CYS A 10 -10.68 7.52 8.67
C CYS A 10 -10.66 6.73 7.35
N ALA A 11 -9.66 5.85 7.17
CA ALA A 11 -9.52 5.00 5.97
C ALA A 11 -10.68 4.00 5.73
N ASN A 12 -11.63 3.89 6.66
CA ASN A 12 -12.84 3.06 6.50
C ASN A 12 -14.04 3.87 5.97
N GLY A 13 -13.91 5.18 5.81
CA GLY A 13 -14.99 6.04 5.32
C GLY A 13 -15.22 5.89 3.81
N PRO A 14 -16.47 6.04 3.32
CA PRO A 14 -16.77 5.98 1.89
C PRO A 14 -16.05 7.09 1.10
N ASP A 15 -15.83 8.26 1.71
CA ASP A 15 -15.07 9.36 1.11
C ASP A 15 -13.60 9.00 0.88
N PHE A 16 -13.00 8.23 1.80
CA PHE A 16 -11.63 7.75 1.61
C PHE A 16 -11.55 6.83 0.39
N ILE A 17 -12.44 5.84 0.30
CA ILE A 17 -12.47 4.90 -0.83
C ILE A 17 -12.64 5.65 -2.16
N ARG A 18 -13.56 6.62 -2.22
CA ARG A 18 -13.75 7.45 -3.42
C ARG A 18 -12.49 8.22 -3.79
N ASN A 19 -11.91 8.94 -2.83
CA ASN A 19 -10.73 9.76 -3.08
C ASN A 19 -9.50 8.90 -3.45
N PHE A 20 -9.38 7.72 -2.84
CA PHE A 20 -8.31 6.76 -3.12
C PHE A 20 -8.43 6.18 -4.53
N ARG A 21 -9.66 5.86 -4.99
CA ARG A 21 -9.90 5.49 -6.39
C ARG A 21 -9.50 6.60 -7.35
N THR A 22 -9.90 7.84 -7.09
CA THR A 22 -9.50 8.99 -7.91
C THR A 22 -7.97 9.14 -7.95
N LEU A 23 -7.29 8.98 -6.82
CA LEU A 23 -5.83 9.04 -6.77
C LEU A 23 -5.18 7.96 -7.65
N LEU A 24 -5.68 6.72 -7.58
CA LEU A 24 -5.18 5.62 -8.42
C LEU A 24 -5.44 5.88 -9.90
N ASP A 25 -6.61 6.41 -10.27
CA ASP A 25 -6.94 6.76 -11.66
C ASP A 25 -6.01 7.83 -12.24
N TRP A 26 -5.58 8.80 -11.43
CA TRP A 26 -4.66 9.86 -11.85
C TRP A 26 -3.23 9.35 -12.03
N HIS A 27 -2.77 8.49 -11.13
CA HIS A 27 -1.39 8.01 -11.16
C HIS A 27 -1.20 6.70 -11.95
N LYS A 28 -2.29 6.06 -12.39
CA LYS A 28 -2.35 4.85 -13.22
C LYS A 28 -1.23 3.84 -12.92
N PRO A 29 -1.15 3.31 -11.69
CA PRO A 29 -0.24 2.22 -11.41
C PRO A 29 -0.58 1.02 -12.34
N PRO A 30 0.43 0.24 -12.78
CA PRO A 30 0.19 -0.87 -13.70
C PRO A 30 -0.79 -1.88 -13.09
N MET A 31 -1.73 -2.37 -13.89
CA MET A 31 -2.78 -3.37 -13.58
C MET A 31 -3.93 -2.91 -12.68
N MET A 32 -4.93 -2.27 -13.29
CA MET A 32 -6.30 -2.20 -12.77
C MET A 32 -7.14 -3.24 -13.51
N LEU A 33 -7.42 -4.40 -12.91
CA LEU A 33 -8.42 -5.30 -13.47
C LEU A 33 -9.44 -5.84 -12.46
N ASP A 34 -9.15 -5.87 -11.16
CA ASP A 34 -10.18 -6.08 -10.13
C ASP A 34 -9.72 -5.45 -8.81
N GLU A 35 -10.68 -4.90 -8.05
CA GLU A 35 -10.56 -4.14 -6.80
C GLU A 35 -9.15 -4.01 -6.18
N PHE A 36 -8.49 -2.89 -6.50
CA PHE A 36 -7.17 -2.45 -6.06
C PHE A 36 -5.97 -3.21 -6.68
N PRO A 37 -4.98 -2.49 -7.24
CA PRO A 37 -3.84 -3.06 -7.97
C PRO A 37 -2.79 -3.71 -7.05
N PHE A 38 -3.18 -4.17 -5.86
CA PHE A 38 -2.27 -4.66 -4.83
C PHE A 38 -2.69 -6.05 -4.39
N ASN A 39 -1.78 -7.01 -4.47
CA ASN A 39 -2.04 -8.40 -4.09
C ASN A 39 -1.43 -8.78 -2.73
N LYS A 40 -0.61 -7.88 -2.14
CA LYS A 40 -0.02 -8.04 -0.81
C LYS A 40 -0.25 -6.81 0.06
N MET A 41 -0.28 -7.05 1.38
CA MET A 41 -0.36 -6.00 2.38
C MET A 41 0.39 -6.37 3.66
N THR A 42 0.92 -5.36 4.34
CA THR A 42 1.35 -5.45 5.76
C THR A 42 0.71 -4.30 6.53
N LYS A 43 0.39 -4.53 7.81
CA LYS A 43 -0.37 -3.59 8.62
C LYS A 43 0.10 -3.54 10.05
N VAL A 44 0.08 -2.33 10.62
CA VAL A 44 0.19 -2.07 12.05
C VAL A 44 -1.20 -1.61 12.52
N PRO A 45 -1.82 -2.31 13.49
CA PRO A 45 -3.15 -1.95 13.96
C PRO A 45 -3.14 -0.63 14.72
N THR A 46 -4.30 0.00 14.82
CA THR A 46 -4.51 1.15 15.71
C THR A 46 -4.25 0.74 17.17
N MET A 47 -3.46 1.52 17.90
CA MET A 47 -3.20 1.30 19.32
C MET A 47 -3.32 2.59 20.11
N GLY A 48 -4.29 2.65 21.02
CA GLY A 48 -4.59 3.86 21.78
C GLY A 48 -4.89 5.04 20.86
N ASN A 49 -4.14 6.13 21.01
CA ASN A 49 -4.26 7.33 20.18
C ASN A 49 -3.44 7.26 18.87
N SER A 50 -2.72 6.16 18.63
CA SER A 50 -1.93 5.96 17.40
C SER A 50 -2.81 5.33 16.31
N GLY A 51 -2.90 6.01 15.17
CA GLY A 51 -3.54 5.49 13.97
C GLY A 51 -2.82 4.25 13.42
N GLY A 52 -3.54 3.41 12.69
CA GLY A 52 -2.94 2.25 12.03
C GLY A 52 -2.12 2.65 10.80
N LEU A 53 -1.18 1.79 10.43
CA LEU A 53 -0.40 1.90 9.20
C LEU A 53 -0.69 0.70 8.30
N VAL A 54 -0.68 0.93 6.99
CA VAL A 54 -0.81 -0.13 5.99
C VAL A 54 0.16 0.18 4.85
N VAL A 55 0.85 -0.85 4.37
CA VAL A 55 1.60 -0.83 3.12
C VAL A 55 0.94 -1.83 2.18
N LEU A 56 0.66 -1.41 0.94
CA LEU A 56 0.06 -2.21 -0.12
C LEU A 56 1.03 -2.26 -1.30
N TRP A 57 1.21 -3.45 -1.91
CA TRP A 57 2.04 -3.60 -3.10
C TRP A 57 1.56 -4.76 -3.99
N ASP A 58 2.04 -4.75 -5.23
CA ASP A 58 1.92 -5.88 -6.16
C ASP A 58 3.23 -6.67 -6.16
N ASP A 59 3.20 -7.92 -5.72
CA ASP A 59 4.36 -8.82 -5.68
C ASP A 59 4.88 -9.23 -7.07
N ASN A 60 4.13 -8.94 -8.14
CA ASN A 60 4.62 -9.08 -9.50
C ASN A 60 5.60 -7.95 -9.87
N LEU A 61 5.45 -6.78 -9.25
CA LEU A 61 6.24 -5.58 -9.54
C LEU A 61 7.32 -5.32 -8.50
N LEU A 62 7.04 -5.60 -7.23
CA LEU A 62 7.89 -5.27 -6.09
C LEU A 62 8.02 -6.45 -5.14
N GLU A 63 9.25 -6.69 -4.68
CA GLU A 63 9.51 -7.56 -3.55
C GLU A 63 9.69 -6.69 -2.30
N LEU A 64 8.93 -6.99 -1.25
CA LEU A 64 9.04 -6.32 0.05
C LEU A 64 9.66 -7.31 1.03
N ASP A 65 10.87 -7.01 1.48
CA ASP A 65 11.45 -7.68 2.65
C ASP A 65 10.94 -6.95 3.90
N GLU A 66 10.06 -7.61 4.65
CA GLU A 66 9.59 -7.10 5.94
C GLU A 66 10.73 -7.24 6.96
N ILE A 67 11.30 -6.10 7.37
CA ILE A 67 12.46 -6.05 8.25
C ILE A 67 11.99 -6.07 9.71
N ALA A 68 10.97 -5.28 10.03
CA ALA A 68 10.35 -5.24 11.35
C ALA A 68 9.03 -4.46 11.31
N THR A 69 8.08 -4.83 12.16
CA THR A 69 6.92 -4.01 12.49
C THR A 69 6.90 -3.75 13.98
N THR A 70 6.64 -2.50 14.36
CA THR A 70 6.37 -2.11 15.75
C THR A 70 4.94 -1.60 15.85
N GLY A 71 4.51 -1.26 17.06
CA GLY A 71 3.21 -0.66 17.29
C GLY A 71 2.93 0.67 16.56
N GLN A 72 3.96 1.32 16.03
CA GLN A 72 3.85 2.65 15.43
C GLN A 72 4.62 2.77 14.11
N GLU A 73 5.29 1.71 13.66
CA GLU A 73 6.23 1.79 12.53
C GLU A 73 6.20 0.50 11.70
N ILE A 74 6.36 0.65 10.39
CA ILE A 74 6.63 -0.44 9.45
C ILE A 74 8.00 -0.18 8.85
N HIS A 75 8.95 -1.08 9.09
CA HIS A 75 10.28 -1.07 8.49
C HIS A 75 10.31 -2.13 7.38
N ALA A 76 10.40 -1.67 6.14
CA ALA A 76 10.44 -2.55 4.97
C ALA A 76 11.50 -2.08 3.98
N MET A 77 12.14 -3.03 3.30
CA MET A 77 13.01 -2.75 2.16
C MET A 77 12.26 -3.10 0.88
N ILE A 78 12.18 -2.11 -0.02
CA ILE A 78 11.51 -2.27 -1.32
C ILE A 78 12.57 -2.62 -2.36
N LYS A 79 12.40 -3.76 -3.01
CA LYS A 79 13.19 -4.18 -4.17
C LYS A 79 12.29 -4.22 -5.40
N VAL A 80 12.77 -3.69 -6.52
CA VAL A 80 12.04 -3.79 -7.79
C VAL A 80 12.27 -5.18 -8.35
N SER A 81 11.19 -5.91 -8.65
CA SER A 81 11.30 -7.20 -9.31
C SER A 81 11.83 -6.98 -10.73
N THR A 82 12.97 -7.59 -11.05
CA THR A 82 13.53 -7.62 -12.41
C THR A 82 12.96 -8.78 -13.23
N HIS A 83 12.06 -9.58 -12.66
CA HIS A 83 11.43 -10.69 -13.36
C HIS A 83 10.41 -10.15 -14.37
N ASN A 84 10.83 -10.09 -15.62
CA ASN A 84 9.93 -9.91 -16.75
C ASN A 84 9.12 -11.22 -16.88
N LYS A 85 7.99 -11.32 -16.19
CA LYS A 85 7.06 -12.45 -16.34
C LYS A 85 6.29 -12.21 -17.63
N TYR A 86 6.73 -12.92 -18.68
CA TYR A 86 6.21 -12.92 -20.05
C TYR A 86 4.70 -13.07 -20.14
#